data_AF-A0A496S3W0-F1
#
_entry.id   AF-A0A496S3W0-F1
#
_cell.length_a   1.000
_cell.length_b   1.000
_cell.length_c   1.000
_cell.angle_alpha   90.00
_cell.angle_beta   90.00
_cell.angle_gamma   90.00
#
_symmetry.space_group_name_H-M   'P 1'
#
loop_
_entity.id
_entity.type
_entity.pdbx_description
1 polymer ?
#
loop_
_entity_poly.entity_id
_entity_poly.type
_entity_poly.pdbx_seq_one_letter_code
_entity_poly.pdbx_strand_id
1 'polypeptide(L)'
;MEVQRPLRAKERYGPQKIEKIIEKGISKYYFEDAMIKIIWLPDVSNFSFIINNKTDYSIRLIWDEAAFVDENGFTHRVTHSGVKYIDRNNPQPPSVIIRKGNLADFIVPTDYIEWKSGYYGGGWDIKPLLPKTKKGSIKAIVNEFKKYLNKTFQVLLPLQIEGVTNDYIFTFKIDKIKIEGRDITQIERQGAETRGYKKKALLITKKEVVEKIKGKTVGDIETLLGIPDFSSKNSEGKTTSLGYKLQDGSITIFFDDKGVVNDWMTNP
;
A
#
# COMPACT_ATOMS: atom_id res chain seq x y z
N MET A 1 -4.96 1.44 11.68
CA MET A 1 -5.60 2.76 11.54
C MET A 1 -5.91 3.23 12.94
N GLU A 2 -5.56 4.47 13.24
CA GLU A 2 -5.89 5.14 14.49
C GLU A 2 -6.81 6.32 14.18
N VAL A 3 -7.68 6.72 15.11
CA VAL A 3 -8.64 7.80 14.89
C VAL A 3 -8.59 8.78 16.06
N GLN A 4 -8.36 10.06 15.74
CA GLN A 4 -8.45 11.16 16.71
C GLN A 4 -9.74 11.96 16.49
N ARG A 5 -10.32 12.45 17.58
CA ARG A 5 -11.60 13.17 17.65
C ARG A 5 -11.47 14.32 18.68
N PRO A 6 -12.31 15.38 18.63
CA PRO A 6 -12.16 16.56 19.50
C PRO A 6 -12.30 16.23 20.99
N LEU A 7 -11.59 16.93 21.89
CA LEU A 7 -11.54 16.61 23.33
C LEU A 7 -12.89 16.75 24.09
N ARG A 8 -13.81 17.60 23.62
CA ARG A 8 -15.16 17.78 24.20
C ARG A 8 -16.19 16.71 23.77
N ALA A 9 -15.72 15.65 23.11
CA ALA A 9 -16.49 14.56 22.53
C ALA A 9 -16.80 13.38 23.49
N LYS A 10 -16.12 13.26 24.64
CA LYS A 10 -16.08 11.98 25.35
C LYS A 10 -17.44 11.42 25.80
N GLU A 11 -18.43 12.28 26.07
CA GLU A 11 -19.80 11.86 26.42
C GLU A 11 -20.70 11.58 25.22
N ARG A 12 -20.44 12.23 24.06
CA ARG A 12 -21.33 12.23 22.90
C ARG A 12 -21.04 11.11 21.89
N TYR A 13 -19.83 10.54 21.90
CA TYR A 13 -19.35 9.69 20.80
C TYR A 13 -19.39 8.19 21.12
N GLY A 14 -19.60 7.81 22.38
CA GLY A 14 -19.68 6.41 22.79
C GLY A 14 -18.40 5.59 22.54
N PRO A 15 -18.46 4.26 22.74
CA PRO A 15 -17.34 3.38 22.47
C PRO A 15 -17.00 3.40 20.97
N GLN A 16 -15.71 3.30 20.65
CA GLN A 16 -15.25 3.16 19.28
C GLN A 16 -14.92 1.70 18.96
N LYS A 17 -15.21 1.31 17.72
CA LYS A 17 -14.75 0.05 17.13
C LYS A 17 -13.86 0.36 15.94
N ILE A 18 -12.68 -0.24 15.89
CA ILE A 18 -11.76 -0.18 14.76
C ILE A 18 -11.45 -1.60 14.31
N GLU A 19 -11.58 -1.88 13.02
CA GLU A 19 -11.32 -3.20 12.46
C GLU A 19 -10.58 -3.09 11.12
N LYS A 20 -9.62 -3.99 10.86
CA LYS A 20 -8.92 -4.09 9.57
C LYS A 20 -9.26 -5.44 8.96
N ILE A 21 -9.86 -5.43 7.77
CA ILE A 21 -10.18 -6.64 7.02
C ILE A 21 -9.35 -6.63 5.74
N ILE A 22 -8.62 -7.71 5.48
CA ILE A 22 -7.88 -7.90 4.23
C ILE A 22 -8.62 -8.98 3.45
N GLU A 23 -9.24 -8.60 2.34
CA GLU A 23 -10.02 -9.51 1.50
C GLU A 23 -9.49 -9.45 0.06
N LYS A 24 -9.04 -10.60 -0.48
CA LYS A 24 -8.48 -10.68 -1.84
C LYS A 24 -7.36 -9.65 -2.12
N GLY A 25 -6.55 -9.33 -1.10
CA GLY A 25 -5.47 -8.34 -1.19
C GLY A 25 -5.89 -6.88 -1.01
N ILE A 26 -7.20 -6.58 -0.91
CA ILE A 26 -7.72 -5.24 -0.66
C ILE A 26 -7.80 -5.02 0.86
N SER A 27 -7.17 -3.95 1.33
CA SER A 27 -7.25 -3.54 2.74
C SER A 27 -8.47 -2.65 2.96
N LYS A 28 -9.40 -3.12 3.79
CA LYS A 28 -10.59 -2.38 4.24
C LYS A 28 -10.38 -1.98 5.71
N TYR A 29 -10.55 -0.70 6.03
CA TYR A 29 -10.45 -0.21 7.41
C TYR A 29 -11.80 0.31 7.87
N TYR A 30 -12.28 -0.24 8.97
CA TYR A 30 -13.57 0.10 9.55
C TYR A 30 -13.34 0.95 10.79
N PHE A 31 -14.12 2.01 10.90
CA PHE A 31 -14.29 2.75 12.14
C PHE A 31 -15.79 2.93 12.40
N GLU A 32 -16.19 2.79 13.64
CA GLU A 32 -17.55 3.03 14.08
C GLU A 32 -17.56 3.64 15.47
N ASP A 33 -18.43 4.65 15.65
CA ASP A 33 -18.78 5.23 16.93
C ASP A 33 -20.29 5.51 17.00
N ALA A 34 -20.75 6.32 17.96
CA ALA A 34 -22.17 6.65 18.08
C ALA A 34 -22.71 7.48 16.90
N MET A 35 -21.85 8.25 16.23
CA MET A 35 -22.24 9.22 15.20
C MET A 35 -22.15 8.65 13.80
N ILE A 36 -21.08 7.90 13.51
CA ILE A 36 -20.80 7.43 12.17
C ILE A 36 -20.30 5.99 12.16
N LYS A 37 -20.46 5.36 11.00
CA LYS A 37 -19.69 4.19 10.61
C LYS A 37 -19.02 4.52 9.28
N ILE A 38 -17.71 4.34 9.18
CA ILE A 38 -16.95 4.60 7.95
C ILE A 38 -16.10 3.40 7.57
N ILE A 39 -16.10 3.09 6.28
CA ILE A 39 -15.29 2.06 5.66
C ILE A 39 -14.32 2.77 4.72
N TRP A 40 -13.04 2.68 5.00
CA TRP A 40 -11.98 3.16 4.12
C TRP A 40 -11.48 2.04 3.21
N LEU A 41 -11.27 2.40 1.95
CA LEU A 41 -10.71 1.59 0.88
C LEU A 41 -9.53 2.36 0.26
N PRO A 42 -8.37 2.46 0.96
CA PRO A 42 -7.20 3.14 0.40
C PRO A 42 -6.70 2.41 -0.84
N ASP A 43 -6.36 3.18 -1.87
CA ASP A 43 -5.78 2.72 -3.12
C ASP A 43 -4.45 3.46 -3.39
N VAL A 44 -3.72 3.05 -4.42
CA VAL A 44 -2.44 3.66 -4.83
C VAL A 44 -2.57 5.12 -5.24
N SER A 45 -3.77 5.58 -5.59
CA SER A 45 -4.02 6.91 -6.17
C SER A 45 -5.00 7.79 -5.39
N ASN A 46 -5.82 7.20 -4.52
CA ASN A 46 -6.87 7.89 -3.79
C ASN A 46 -7.20 7.17 -2.47
N PHE A 47 -7.91 7.84 -1.58
CA PHE A 47 -8.58 7.21 -0.44
C PHE A 47 -10.08 7.20 -0.68
N SER A 48 -10.61 6.05 -1.11
CA SER A 48 -12.05 5.84 -1.24
C SER A 48 -12.67 5.52 0.12
N PHE A 49 -13.92 5.93 0.35
CA PHE A 49 -14.64 5.59 1.57
C PHE A 49 -16.15 5.50 1.37
N ILE A 50 -16.79 4.81 2.31
CA ILE A 50 -18.24 4.81 2.50
C ILE A 50 -18.50 5.22 3.95
N ILE A 51 -19.21 6.34 4.15
CA ILE A 51 -19.62 6.83 5.45
C ILE A 51 -21.13 6.69 5.63
N ASN A 52 -21.54 6.13 6.75
CA ASN A 52 -22.91 6.00 7.20
C ASN A 52 -23.14 6.97 8.35
N ASN A 53 -24.19 7.78 8.24
CA ASN A 53 -24.66 8.65 9.30
C ASN A 53 -25.56 7.85 10.25
N LYS A 54 -25.15 7.66 11.51
CA LYS A 54 -25.93 6.93 12.52
C LYS A 54 -26.87 7.83 13.31
N THR A 55 -26.81 9.15 13.13
CA THR A 55 -27.60 10.14 13.85
C THR A 55 -28.99 10.33 13.23
N ASP A 56 -29.86 11.04 13.95
CA ASP A 56 -31.19 11.45 13.46
C ASP A 56 -31.16 12.82 12.73
N TYR A 57 -29.99 13.43 12.65
CA TYR A 57 -29.73 14.70 11.98
C TYR A 57 -28.95 14.50 10.69
N SER A 58 -28.96 15.49 9.80
CA SER A 58 -28.08 15.45 8.63
C SER A 58 -26.65 15.84 9.03
N ILE A 59 -25.67 15.17 8.45
CA ILE A 59 -24.25 15.50 8.61
C ILE A 59 -23.79 16.23 7.35
N ARG A 60 -23.06 17.33 7.50
CA ARG A 60 -22.38 18.02 6.40
C ARG A 60 -20.89 17.73 6.47
N LEU A 61 -20.32 17.22 5.37
CA LEU A 61 -18.88 17.06 5.22
C LEU A 61 -18.32 18.31 4.55
N ILE A 62 -17.51 19.08 5.28
CA ILE A 62 -17.02 20.40 4.84
C ILE A 62 -15.70 20.23 4.06
N TRP A 63 -15.78 20.11 2.74
CA TRP A 63 -14.60 19.78 1.92
C TRP A 63 -13.48 20.81 1.95
N ASP A 64 -13.80 22.09 2.05
CA ASP A 64 -12.77 23.15 2.11
C ASP A 64 -11.96 23.15 3.42
N GLU A 65 -12.45 22.46 4.46
CA GLU A 65 -11.74 22.26 5.74
C GLU A 65 -11.10 20.85 5.82
N ALA A 66 -11.38 19.98 4.85
CA ALA A 66 -10.79 18.64 4.79
C ALA A 66 -9.33 18.70 4.32
N ALA A 67 -8.50 17.81 4.85
CA ALA A 67 -7.07 17.80 4.56
C ALA A 67 -6.51 16.38 4.47
N PHE A 68 -5.45 16.25 3.68
CA PHE A 68 -4.64 15.05 3.58
C PHE A 68 -3.22 15.35 4.06
N VAL A 69 -2.62 14.46 4.85
CA VAL A 69 -1.22 14.55 5.26
C VAL A 69 -0.44 13.39 4.64
N ASP A 70 0.62 13.72 3.90
CA ASP A 70 1.45 12.75 3.20
C ASP A 70 2.43 12.00 4.14
N GLU A 71 3.22 11.07 3.57
CA GLU A 71 4.22 10.29 4.31
C GLU A 71 5.40 11.11 4.87
N ASN A 72 5.52 12.36 4.44
CA ASN A 72 6.54 13.32 4.87
C ASN A 72 6.00 14.30 5.93
N GLY A 73 4.70 14.25 6.22
CA GLY A 73 4.05 15.14 7.17
C GLY A 73 3.59 16.47 6.57
N PHE A 74 3.59 16.61 5.24
CA PHE A 74 3.05 17.80 4.58
C PHE A 74 1.54 17.71 4.45
N THR A 75 0.87 18.84 4.72
CA THR A 75 -0.57 18.98 4.57
C THR A 75 -0.93 19.44 3.17
N HIS A 76 -1.92 18.77 2.58
CA HIS A 76 -2.44 19.03 1.24
C HIS A 76 -3.95 19.28 1.30
N ARG A 77 -4.42 20.20 0.45
CA ARG A 77 -5.85 20.38 0.18
C ARG A 77 -6.36 19.22 -0.65
N VAL A 78 -7.56 18.74 -0.33
CA VAL A 78 -8.18 17.60 -1.03
C VAL A 78 -9.24 18.05 -2.05
N THR A 79 -9.48 17.20 -3.04
CA THR A 79 -10.68 17.23 -3.88
C THR A 79 -11.36 15.87 -3.86
N HIS A 80 -12.65 15.85 -4.16
CA HIS A 80 -13.50 14.67 -4.06
C HIS A 80 -14.29 14.39 -5.35
N SER A 81 -15.11 13.35 -5.36
CA SER A 81 -15.92 13.01 -6.53
C SER A 81 -16.90 14.14 -6.90
N GLY A 82 -17.13 14.33 -8.19
CA GLY A 82 -18.04 15.38 -8.70
C GLY A 82 -17.38 16.73 -8.95
N VAL A 83 -16.12 16.93 -8.54
CA VAL A 83 -15.34 18.13 -8.87
C VAL A 83 -14.48 17.87 -10.10
N LYS A 84 -14.60 18.74 -11.11
CA LYS A 84 -13.74 18.67 -12.28
C LYS A 84 -12.31 18.99 -11.89
N TYR A 85 -11.33 18.28 -12.45
CA TYR A 85 -9.92 18.53 -12.14
C TYR A 85 -9.43 19.94 -12.46
N ILE A 86 -10.02 20.61 -13.45
CA ILE A 86 -9.73 22.02 -13.74
C ILE A 86 -10.20 22.96 -12.62
N ASP A 87 -11.25 22.57 -11.89
CA ASP A 87 -11.89 23.32 -10.81
C ASP A 87 -11.42 22.88 -9.41
N ARG A 88 -10.42 21.97 -9.33
CA ARG A 88 -9.95 21.36 -8.07
C ARG A 88 -9.51 22.35 -6.99
N ASN A 89 -9.17 23.57 -7.39
CA ASN A 89 -8.74 24.64 -6.49
C ASN A 89 -9.87 25.63 -6.15
N ASN A 90 -11.07 25.47 -6.70
CA ASN A 90 -12.22 26.31 -6.38
C ASN A 90 -12.84 25.85 -5.04
N PRO A 91 -13.62 26.69 -4.35
CA PRO A 91 -14.39 26.27 -3.19
C PRO A 91 -15.27 25.06 -3.50
N GLN A 92 -15.27 24.07 -2.60
CA GLN A 92 -16.00 22.82 -2.78
C GLN A 92 -17.21 22.79 -1.83
N PRO A 93 -18.45 22.81 -2.36
CA PRO A 93 -19.65 22.86 -1.52
C PRO A 93 -19.74 21.60 -0.65
N PRO A 94 -20.20 21.70 0.61
CA PRO A 94 -20.30 20.54 1.48
C PRO A 94 -21.21 19.44 0.94
N SER A 95 -20.78 18.18 1.06
CA SER A 95 -21.66 17.03 0.84
C SER A 95 -22.60 16.84 2.04
N VAL A 96 -23.86 16.50 1.78
CA VAL A 96 -24.87 16.25 2.82
C VAL A 96 -25.16 14.76 2.91
N ILE A 97 -24.96 14.19 4.11
CA ILE A 97 -25.33 12.81 4.44
C ILE A 97 -26.61 12.89 5.28
N ILE A 98 -27.75 12.58 4.67
CA ILE A 98 -29.04 12.59 5.36
C ILE A 98 -29.03 11.62 6.56
N ARG A 99 -29.93 11.85 7.53
CA ARG A 99 -30.11 10.97 8.69
C ARG A 99 -30.21 9.50 8.27
N LYS A 100 -29.51 8.60 8.97
CA LYS A 100 -29.43 7.15 8.66
C LYS A 100 -28.93 6.81 7.24
N GLY A 101 -28.48 7.81 6.47
CA GLY A 101 -28.07 7.68 5.08
C GLY A 101 -26.59 7.32 4.93
N ASN A 102 -26.16 7.17 3.68
CA ASN A 102 -24.79 6.83 3.31
C ASN A 102 -24.26 7.79 2.25
N LEU A 103 -22.95 8.03 2.28
CA LEU A 103 -22.20 8.69 1.21
C LEU A 103 -21.00 7.80 0.86
N ALA A 104 -20.85 7.52 -0.44
CA ALA A 104 -19.65 6.90 -1.00
C ALA A 104 -18.90 7.98 -1.78
N ASP A 105 -17.63 8.18 -1.47
CA ASP A 105 -16.80 9.21 -2.10
C ASP A 105 -15.32 8.80 -2.06
N PHE A 106 -14.45 9.62 -2.65
CA PHE A 106 -13.00 9.48 -2.54
C PHE A 106 -12.35 10.83 -2.30
N ILE A 107 -11.11 10.82 -1.80
CA ILE A 107 -10.27 12.01 -1.75
C ILE A 107 -8.97 11.82 -2.52
N VAL A 108 -8.52 12.91 -3.15
CA VAL A 108 -7.22 13.04 -3.82
C VAL A 108 -6.62 14.41 -3.46
N PRO A 109 -5.31 14.52 -3.18
CA PRO A 109 -4.67 15.82 -3.03
C PRO A 109 -4.75 16.64 -4.33
N THR A 110 -5.19 17.89 -4.23
CA THR A 110 -5.38 18.79 -5.39
C THR A 110 -4.09 19.03 -6.17
N ASP A 111 -2.96 19.11 -5.47
CA ASP A 111 -1.62 19.30 -6.01
C ASP A 111 -0.99 18.01 -6.57
N TYR A 112 -1.65 16.85 -6.36
CA TYR A 112 -1.25 15.59 -7.00
C TYR A 112 -1.90 15.45 -8.38
N ILE A 113 -2.83 16.33 -8.75
CA ILE A 113 -3.50 16.34 -10.04
C ILE A 113 -2.75 17.29 -10.99
N GLU A 114 -2.16 16.72 -12.03
CA GLU A 114 -1.36 17.43 -13.02
C GLU A 114 -1.90 17.21 -14.45
N TRP A 115 -1.82 18.25 -15.29
CA TRP A 115 -2.08 18.09 -16.72
C TRP A 115 -0.78 17.68 -17.40
N LYS A 116 -0.79 16.52 -18.06
CA LYS A 116 0.32 16.07 -18.91
C LYS A 116 -0.02 16.34 -20.36
N SER A 117 0.80 17.12 -21.04
CA SER A 117 0.77 17.26 -22.50
C SER A 117 1.74 16.27 -23.14
N GLY A 118 1.36 15.74 -24.30
CA GLY A 118 2.20 14.85 -25.10
C GLY A 118 1.91 14.99 -26.59
N TYR A 119 2.74 14.34 -27.41
CA TYR A 119 2.67 14.40 -28.88
C TYR A 119 1.29 13.98 -29.46
N TYR A 120 0.57 13.12 -28.74
CA TYR A 120 -0.75 12.61 -29.16
C TYR A 120 -1.93 13.25 -28.39
N GLY A 121 -1.71 14.37 -27.70
CA GLY A 121 -2.73 15.05 -26.89
C GLY A 121 -2.35 15.13 -25.40
N GLY A 122 -3.18 15.82 -24.63
CA GLY A 122 -3.00 15.98 -23.18
C GLY A 122 -4.10 15.30 -22.37
N GLY A 123 -3.77 14.97 -21.12
CA GLY A 123 -4.69 14.36 -20.17
C GLY A 123 -4.32 14.69 -18.74
N TRP A 124 -5.31 14.58 -17.85
CA TRP A 124 -5.08 14.68 -16.42
C TRP A 124 -4.45 13.39 -15.90
N ASP A 125 -3.40 13.53 -15.10
CA ASP A 125 -2.77 12.44 -14.36
C ASP A 125 -2.79 12.75 -12.86
N ILE A 126 -2.82 11.69 -12.07
CA ILE A 126 -2.76 11.77 -10.61
C ILE A 126 -1.45 11.14 -10.16
N LYS A 127 -0.60 11.97 -9.55
CA LYS A 127 0.58 11.51 -8.82
C LYS A 127 0.12 10.48 -7.77
N PRO A 128 0.66 9.26 -7.79
CA PRO A 128 0.19 8.23 -6.88
C PRO A 128 0.66 8.51 -5.44
N LEU A 129 -0.20 8.15 -4.49
CA LEU A 129 0.04 8.24 -3.04
C LEU A 129 1.09 7.21 -2.58
N LEU A 130 1.12 6.07 -3.26
CA LEU A 130 2.09 5.01 -3.06
C LEU A 130 2.77 4.68 -4.39
N PRO A 131 3.98 4.11 -4.40
CA PRO A 131 4.63 3.73 -5.64
C PRO A 131 3.73 2.87 -6.52
N LYS A 132 3.54 3.27 -7.79
CA LYS A 132 2.98 2.38 -8.80
C LYS A 132 4.05 1.33 -9.09
N THR A 133 3.72 0.05 -8.90
CA THR A 133 4.64 -1.06 -9.20
C THR A 133 5.04 -0.99 -10.67
N LYS A 134 6.31 -0.68 -10.93
CA LYS A 134 6.89 -0.83 -12.27
C LYS A 134 7.20 -2.31 -12.51
N LYS A 135 7.16 -2.75 -13.77
CA LYS A 135 7.72 -4.05 -14.17
C LYS A 135 9.18 -4.10 -13.69
N GLY A 136 9.53 -5.06 -12.83
CA GLY A 136 10.83 -5.16 -12.19
C GLY A 136 10.90 -6.31 -11.19
N SER A 137 12.10 -6.64 -10.70
CA SER A 137 12.26 -7.73 -9.74
C SER A 137 11.54 -7.43 -8.41
N ILE A 138 11.09 -8.48 -7.73
CA ILE A 138 10.44 -8.39 -6.40
C ILE A 138 11.29 -7.51 -5.45
N LYS A 139 12.62 -7.68 -5.47
CA LYS A 139 13.55 -6.92 -4.64
C LYS A 139 13.50 -5.40 -4.89
N ALA A 140 13.35 -4.99 -6.16
CA ALA A 140 13.23 -3.57 -6.51
C ALA A 140 11.92 -2.98 -5.96
N ILE A 141 10.81 -3.69 -6.11
CA ILE A 141 9.51 -3.32 -5.55
C ILE A 141 9.60 -3.21 -4.03
N VAL A 142 10.15 -4.23 -3.37
CA VAL A 142 10.36 -4.23 -1.91
C VAL A 142 11.14 -3.00 -1.46
N ASN A 143 12.27 -2.68 -2.11
CA ASN A 143 13.10 -1.54 -1.74
C ASN A 143 12.37 -0.20 -1.94
N GLU A 144 11.55 -0.08 -2.98
CA GLU A 144 10.76 1.12 -3.22
C GLU A 144 9.67 1.33 -2.17
N PHE A 145 9.04 0.26 -1.68
CA PHE A 145 8.02 0.34 -0.64
C PHE A 145 8.60 0.48 0.78
N LYS A 146 9.83 0.02 1.03
CA LYS A 146 10.49 0.14 2.34
C LYS A 146 10.58 1.56 2.87
N LYS A 147 10.75 2.56 2.00
CA LYS A 147 10.81 3.98 2.42
C LYS A 147 9.50 4.47 3.07
N TYR A 148 8.41 3.75 2.83
CA TYR A 148 7.11 4.03 3.45
C TYR A 148 6.87 3.20 4.71
N LEU A 149 7.74 2.24 5.05
CA LEU A 149 7.58 1.44 6.26
C LEU A 149 7.66 2.36 7.48
N ASN A 150 6.70 2.21 8.40
CA ASN A 150 6.45 3.06 9.56
C ASN A 150 6.04 4.50 9.25
N LYS A 151 5.89 4.89 7.98
CA LYS A 151 5.28 6.16 7.62
C LYS A 151 3.77 6.12 7.83
N THR A 152 3.20 7.31 7.95
CA THR A 152 1.79 7.52 8.19
C THR A 152 1.22 8.45 7.13
N PHE A 153 0.01 8.15 6.70
CA PHE A 153 -0.86 9.09 5.99
C PHE A 153 -1.99 9.49 6.91
N GLN A 154 -2.46 10.74 6.83
CA GLN A 154 -3.61 11.17 7.61
C GLN A 154 -4.69 11.78 6.72
N VAL A 155 -5.94 11.59 7.12
CA VAL A 155 -7.10 12.20 6.50
C VAL A 155 -7.92 12.89 7.57
N LEU A 156 -8.13 14.19 7.42
CA LEU A 156 -9.04 14.99 8.23
C LEU A 156 -10.37 15.11 7.49
N LEU A 157 -11.45 14.62 8.10
CA LEU A 157 -12.82 14.84 7.67
C LEU A 157 -13.56 15.70 8.72
N PRO A 158 -13.86 16.96 8.43
CA PRO A 158 -14.66 17.83 9.29
C PRO A 158 -16.15 17.55 9.06
N LEU A 159 -16.79 16.97 10.07
CA LEU A 159 -18.20 16.59 10.04
C LEU A 159 -19.04 17.54 10.89
N GLN A 160 -19.84 18.37 10.25
CA GLN A 160 -20.76 19.29 10.92
C GLN A 160 -22.10 18.60 11.18
N ILE A 161 -22.48 18.52 12.45
CA ILE A 161 -23.72 17.92 12.96
C ILE A 161 -24.38 18.95 13.87
N GLU A 162 -25.63 19.33 13.58
CA GLU A 162 -26.36 20.34 14.35
C GLU A 162 -25.57 21.66 14.55
N GLY A 163 -24.84 22.09 13.52
CA GLY A 163 -24.03 23.31 13.56
C GLY A 163 -22.67 23.19 14.26
N VAL A 164 -22.36 22.04 14.87
CA VAL A 164 -21.05 21.78 15.50
C VAL A 164 -20.17 20.98 14.54
N THR A 165 -19.02 21.51 14.17
CA THR A 165 -18.00 20.80 13.38
C THR A 165 -17.17 19.87 14.26
N ASN A 166 -17.04 18.62 13.84
CA ASN A 166 -16.32 17.57 14.53
C ASN A 166 -15.22 17.02 13.61
N ASP A 167 -13.98 17.17 14.03
CA ASP A 167 -12.81 16.75 13.25
C ASP A 167 -12.52 15.27 13.47
N TYR A 168 -12.68 14.47 12.42
CA TYR A 168 -12.27 13.07 12.41
C TYR A 168 -10.93 12.95 11.68
N ILE A 169 -9.87 12.67 12.42
CA ILE A 169 -8.53 12.47 11.86
C ILE A 169 -8.22 10.97 11.83
N PHE A 170 -8.19 10.39 10.64
CA PHE A 170 -7.85 8.99 10.40
C PHE A 170 -6.37 8.87 10.06
N THR A 171 -5.59 8.14 10.87
CA THR A 171 -4.17 7.89 10.64
C THR A 171 -3.95 6.47 10.13
N PHE A 172 -3.37 6.35 8.94
CA PHE A 172 -3.03 5.10 8.27
C PHE A 172 -1.52 4.88 8.34
N LYS A 173 -1.09 3.96 9.20
CA LYS A 173 0.31 3.54 9.30
C LYS A 173 0.60 2.36 8.36
N ILE A 174 1.69 2.44 7.61
CA ILE A 174 2.24 1.31 6.87
C ILE A 174 3.15 0.53 7.82
N ASP A 175 2.58 -0.49 8.45
CA ASP A 175 3.28 -1.37 9.39
C ASP A 175 3.93 -2.58 8.70
N LYS A 176 3.34 -3.02 7.58
CA LYS A 176 3.73 -4.22 6.86
C LYS A 176 3.55 -4.05 5.36
N ILE A 177 4.45 -4.69 4.60
CA ILE A 177 4.37 -4.83 3.15
C ILE A 177 4.18 -6.33 2.86
N LYS A 178 3.24 -6.66 1.98
CA LYS A 178 2.97 -8.04 1.56
C LYS A 178 2.94 -8.15 0.04
N ILE A 179 3.49 -9.24 -0.51
CA ILE A 179 3.43 -9.57 -1.94
C ILE A 179 2.83 -10.96 -2.05
N GLU A 180 1.71 -11.11 -2.76
CA GLU A 180 0.99 -12.39 -2.97
C GLU A 180 0.78 -13.21 -1.67
N GLY A 181 0.44 -12.52 -0.58
CA GLY A 181 0.19 -13.17 0.72
C GLY A 181 1.42 -13.43 1.58
N ARG A 182 2.66 -13.21 1.10
CA ARG A 182 3.88 -13.33 1.90
C ARG A 182 4.23 -12.02 2.58
N ASP A 183 4.49 -12.05 3.89
CA ASP A 183 4.95 -10.90 4.68
C ASP A 183 6.46 -10.70 4.50
N ILE A 184 6.84 -9.65 3.76
CA ILE A 184 8.25 -9.38 3.48
C ILE A 184 8.95 -8.62 4.62
N THR A 185 8.19 -8.09 5.60
CA THR A 185 8.79 -7.36 6.74
C THR A 185 9.49 -8.28 7.74
N GLN A 186 9.16 -9.57 7.71
CA GLN A 186 9.85 -10.59 8.52
C GLN A 186 11.13 -11.11 7.85
N ILE A 187 11.30 -10.90 6.54
CA ILE A 187 12.50 -11.33 5.79
C ILE A 187 13.73 -10.51 6.23
N GLU A 188 13.54 -9.28 6.74
CA GLU A 188 14.65 -8.41 7.17
C GLU A 188 14.84 -8.27 8.68
N ARG A 189 13.86 -8.63 9.54
CA ARG A 189 14.18 -8.77 10.98
C ARG A 189 15.20 -9.90 11.23
N GLN A 190 15.28 -10.89 10.35
CA GLN A 190 16.38 -11.86 10.32
C GLN A 190 17.63 -11.36 9.53
N GLY A 191 17.51 -10.28 8.76
CA GLY A 191 18.57 -9.72 7.92
C GLY A 191 19.31 -8.51 8.51
N ALA A 192 18.74 -7.83 9.52
CA ALA A 192 19.34 -6.65 10.14
C ALA A 192 20.26 -6.99 11.34
N GLU A 193 20.10 -8.16 11.97
CA GLU A 193 21.02 -8.66 13.01
C GLU A 193 22.29 -9.32 12.44
N THR A 194 22.42 -9.41 11.11
CA THR A 194 23.46 -10.22 10.47
C THR A 194 24.41 -9.40 9.60
N ARG A 195 24.86 -8.23 10.07
CA ARG A 195 26.14 -7.66 9.60
C ARG A 195 27.37 -8.46 10.07
N GLY A 196 27.18 -9.56 10.80
CA GLY A 196 28.25 -10.46 11.25
C GLY A 196 27.99 -11.97 11.11
N TYR A 197 26.86 -12.44 10.60
CA TYR A 197 26.56 -13.88 10.56
C TYR A 197 25.99 -14.36 9.22
N LYS A 198 26.58 -15.44 8.70
CA LYS A 198 26.19 -16.17 7.48
C LYS A 198 24.66 -16.31 7.36
N LYS A 199 24.09 -15.95 6.20
CA LYS A 199 22.68 -16.24 5.82
C LYS A 199 22.37 -17.71 6.15
N LYS A 200 21.33 -17.94 6.96
CA LYS A 200 20.86 -19.29 7.33
C LYS A 200 20.22 -19.94 6.09
N ALA A 201 20.48 -21.22 5.89
CA ALA A 201 20.03 -21.94 4.71
C ALA A 201 18.49 -22.01 4.61
N LEU A 202 17.96 -22.06 3.39
CA LEU A 202 16.54 -22.24 3.12
C LEU A 202 16.07 -23.59 3.66
N LEU A 203 14.94 -23.63 4.37
CA LEU A 203 14.29 -24.86 4.86
C LEU A 203 13.57 -25.61 3.72
N ILE A 204 14.29 -25.88 2.64
CA ILE A 204 13.85 -26.67 1.47
C ILE A 204 15.04 -27.54 1.04
N THR A 205 14.77 -28.81 0.69
CA THR A 205 15.83 -29.75 0.28
C THR A 205 16.25 -29.54 -1.17
N LYS A 206 17.46 -29.97 -1.52
CA LYS A 206 17.93 -30.06 -2.91
C LYS A 206 16.93 -30.79 -3.80
N LYS A 207 16.38 -31.91 -3.31
CA LYS A 207 15.42 -32.74 -4.06
C LYS A 207 14.16 -31.95 -4.43
N GLU A 208 13.54 -31.29 -3.45
CA GLU A 208 12.31 -30.51 -3.66
C GLU A 208 12.52 -29.33 -4.62
N VAL A 209 13.72 -28.73 -4.61
CA VAL A 209 14.06 -27.67 -5.56
C VAL A 209 14.17 -28.25 -6.96
N VAL A 210 14.96 -29.31 -7.17
CA VAL A 210 15.18 -29.91 -8.50
C VAL A 210 13.89 -30.36 -9.18
N GLU A 211 12.92 -30.87 -8.43
CA GLU A 211 11.60 -31.26 -8.95
C GLU A 211 10.79 -30.07 -9.46
N LYS A 212 11.04 -28.86 -8.96
CA LYS A 212 10.24 -27.66 -9.23
C LYS A 212 10.88 -26.70 -10.23
N ILE A 213 12.17 -26.78 -10.53
CA ILE A 213 12.88 -25.72 -11.30
C ILE A 213 12.88 -25.91 -12.83
N LYS A 214 12.54 -27.10 -13.35
CA LYS A 214 12.62 -27.36 -14.80
C LYS A 214 11.70 -26.43 -15.60
N GLY A 215 12.24 -25.81 -16.65
CA GLY A 215 11.50 -24.93 -17.55
C GLY A 215 11.06 -23.59 -16.93
N LYS A 216 11.50 -23.27 -15.71
CA LYS A 216 11.19 -22.01 -15.04
C LYS A 216 12.09 -20.89 -15.53
N THR A 217 11.56 -19.66 -15.55
CA THR A 217 12.36 -18.47 -15.83
C THR A 217 13.13 -17.99 -14.59
N VAL A 218 14.09 -17.08 -14.76
CA VAL A 218 14.75 -16.39 -13.64
C VAL A 218 13.73 -15.82 -12.64
N GLY A 219 12.66 -15.18 -13.14
CA GLY A 219 11.61 -14.61 -12.29
C GLY A 219 10.83 -15.67 -11.53
N ASP A 220 10.54 -16.82 -12.14
CA ASP A 220 9.88 -17.94 -11.49
C ASP A 220 10.76 -18.57 -10.39
N ILE A 221 12.07 -18.63 -10.61
CA ILE A 221 13.04 -19.12 -9.62
C ILE A 221 13.15 -18.16 -8.43
N GLU A 222 13.25 -16.85 -8.67
CA GLU A 222 13.23 -15.85 -7.60
C GLU A 222 11.89 -15.84 -6.86
N THR A 223 10.78 -16.17 -7.54
CA THR A 223 9.45 -16.33 -6.93
C THR A 223 9.37 -17.58 -6.07
N LEU A 224 9.99 -18.68 -6.50
CA LEU A 224 10.01 -19.97 -5.82
C LEU A 224 10.95 -19.98 -4.61
N LEU A 225 12.17 -19.47 -4.76
CA LEU A 225 13.28 -19.61 -3.79
C LEU A 225 13.68 -18.30 -3.11
N GLY A 226 13.14 -17.17 -3.57
CA GLY A 226 13.46 -15.85 -3.03
C GLY A 226 14.83 -15.33 -3.48
N ILE A 227 15.43 -14.49 -2.65
CA ILE A 227 16.69 -13.79 -2.98
C ILE A 227 17.85 -14.80 -2.97
N PRO A 228 18.61 -14.89 -4.07
CA PRO A 228 19.75 -15.78 -4.17
C PRO A 228 20.89 -15.36 -3.21
N ASP A 229 21.66 -16.34 -2.74
CA ASP A 229 22.94 -16.15 -2.04
C ASP A 229 23.99 -15.48 -2.94
N PHE A 230 23.99 -15.80 -4.23
CA PHE A 230 24.76 -15.09 -5.24
C PHE A 230 24.04 -15.11 -6.59
N SER A 231 24.33 -14.12 -7.44
CA SER A 231 23.84 -14.07 -8.82
C SER A 231 24.97 -13.67 -9.76
N SER A 232 25.09 -14.38 -10.88
CA SER A 232 26.05 -14.05 -11.95
C SER A 232 25.31 -13.51 -13.17
N LYS A 233 25.96 -12.60 -13.89
CA LYS A 233 25.43 -11.99 -15.11
C LYS A 233 26.47 -12.02 -16.22
N ASN A 234 26.03 -12.09 -17.48
CA ASN A 234 26.90 -11.91 -18.63
C ASN A 234 27.22 -10.42 -18.87
N SER A 235 28.05 -10.13 -19.88
CA SER A 235 28.42 -8.77 -20.29
C SER A 235 27.22 -7.91 -20.72
N GLU A 236 26.13 -8.51 -21.15
CA GLU A 236 24.87 -7.84 -21.51
C GLU A 236 23.94 -7.60 -20.30
N GLY A 237 24.36 -8.00 -19.10
CA GLY A 237 23.59 -7.84 -17.87
C GLY A 237 22.47 -8.85 -17.64
N LYS A 238 22.37 -9.90 -18.49
CA LYS A 238 21.43 -11.02 -18.31
C LYS A 238 21.94 -11.99 -17.24
N THR A 239 21.04 -12.47 -16.39
CA THR A 239 21.37 -13.44 -15.33
C THR A 239 21.72 -14.80 -15.93
N THR A 240 22.93 -15.29 -15.62
CA THR A 240 23.43 -16.60 -16.09
C THR A 240 23.33 -17.68 -15.04
N SER A 241 23.41 -17.33 -13.75
CA SER A 241 23.23 -18.29 -12.67
C SER A 241 22.73 -17.66 -11.37
N LEU A 242 21.99 -18.42 -10.58
CA LEU A 242 21.56 -18.08 -9.22
C LEU A 242 21.96 -19.18 -8.23
N GLY A 243 22.59 -18.79 -7.12
CA GLY A 243 22.98 -19.71 -6.05
C GLY A 243 22.14 -19.59 -4.80
N TYR A 244 21.86 -20.72 -4.15
CA TYR A 244 21.07 -20.79 -2.92
C TYR A 244 21.68 -21.78 -1.92
N LYS A 245 21.75 -21.39 -0.64
CA LYS A 245 21.99 -22.33 0.46
C LYS A 245 20.67 -22.97 0.90
N LEU A 246 20.69 -24.30 0.99
CA LEU A 246 19.57 -25.17 1.31
C LEU A 246 19.85 -25.94 2.61
N GLN A 247 18.81 -26.48 3.24
CA GLN A 247 18.96 -27.14 4.54
C GLN A 247 19.86 -28.37 4.50
N ASP A 248 20.02 -28.99 3.32
CA ASP A 248 20.84 -30.16 3.04
C ASP A 248 22.02 -29.88 2.09
N GLY A 249 22.37 -28.60 1.87
CA GLY A 249 23.57 -28.20 1.12
C GLY A 249 23.40 -26.90 0.33
N SER A 250 23.77 -26.90 -0.94
CA SER A 250 23.54 -25.74 -1.82
C SER A 250 23.18 -26.15 -3.24
N ILE A 251 22.56 -25.23 -3.97
CA ILE A 251 22.25 -25.38 -5.39
C ILE A 251 22.67 -24.13 -6.16
N THR A 252 23.25 -24.33 -7.33
CA THR A 252 23.45 -23.29 -8.35
C THR A 252 22.58 -23.65 -9.55
N ILE A 253 21.71 -22.74 -9.95
CA ILE A 253 20.78 -22.90 -11.07
C ILE A 253 21.31 -22.05 -12.23
N PHE A 254 21.44 -22.64 -13.41
CA PHE A 254 21.96 -22.01 -14.62
C PHE A 254 20.83 -21.74 -15.63
N PHE A 255 20.93 -20.61 -16.31
CA PHE A 255 19.92 -20.14 -17.26
C PHE A 255 20.50 -20.06 -18.67
N ASP A 256 19.68 -20.34 -19.67
CA ASP A 256 20.00 -20.10 -21.08
C ASP A 256 19.87 -18.60 -21.44
N ASP A 257 20.17 -18.26 -22.71
CA ASP A 257 20.10 -16.88 -23.20
C ASP A 257 18.68 -16.28 -23.23
N LYS A 258 17.65 -17.14 -23.08
CA LYS A 258 16.24 -16.77 -22.95
C LYS A 258 15.82 -16.60 -21.48
N GLY A 259 16.71 -16.85 -20.53
CA GLY A 259 16.47 -16.74 -19.10
C GLY A 259 15.66 -17.89 -18.53
N VAL A 260 15.69 -19.07 -19.16
CA VAL A 260 15.02 -20.30 -18.71
C VAL A 260 16.04 -21.25 -18.11
N VAL A 261 15.68 -21.97 -17.04
CA VAL A 261 16.53 -22.97 -16.41
C VAL A 261 16.96 -24.02 -17.43
N ASN A 262 18.26 -24.12 -17.64
CA ASN A 262 18.88 -25.08 -18.55
C ASN A 262 19.66 -26.17 -17.79
N ASP A 263 20.28 -25.83 -16.65
CA ASP A 263 21.05 -26.78 -15.85
C ASP A 263 21.06 -26.39 -14.36
N TRP A 264 21.49 -27.31 -13.49
CA TRP A 264 21.73 -27.04 -12.08
C TRP A 264 22.83 -27.93 -11.50
N MET A 265 23.60 -27.38 -10.56
CA MET A 265 24.59 -28.10 -9.78
C MET A 265 24.21 -28.07 -8.32
N THR A 266 24.28 -29.22 -7.64
CA THR A 266 24.06 -29.29 -6.20
C THR A 266 25.35 -29.67 -5.48
N ASN A 267 25.59 -29.07 -4.32
CA ASN A 267 26.71 -29.39 -3.45
C ASN A 267 26.21 -29.82 -2.06
N PRO A 268 26.99 -30.64 -1.33
CA PRO A 268 26.76 -30.90 0.09
C PRO A 268 26.74 -29.63 0.94
#